data_AF-A0A2E9DXJ6-F1
#
_entry.id   AF-A0A2E9DXJ6-F1
#
_cell.length_a   1.000
_cell.length_b   1.000
_cell.length_c   1.000
_cell.angle_alpha   90.00
_cell.angle_beta   90.00
_cell.angle_gamma   90.00
#
_symmetry.space_group_name_H-M   'P 1'
#
loop_
_entity.id
_entity.type
_entity.pdbx_description
1 polymer ?
#
loop_
_entity_poly.entity_id
_entity_poly.type
_entity_poly.pdbx_seq_one_letter_code
_entity_poly.pdbx_strand_id
1 'polypeptide(L)'
;MPSREEQYNSMLESAHNFLFRKAKPLKGSALNSAQHNYIVISGGKCLHCGVNLTLKNSNTEHIHDLALGGSNYVENKIIICRNCNEARNLTMQRYLGTPSYWRGFPGNWDRVKKYLIWNAITVDEGHYCGKEISDVHQIFESIISGRRTKRPPENWFGRGGITRITSNPRRYGFFIRFFDKLFGFKPTNIQIPQVENNTKVEEEVNENQIDDERGLGDEFYSPINDVISNLEEEVRLTQFSTFLKDYLEVNGKERLSLREFSRSFGIPKSWSCVKVLELYFSENIDFRREGSRVYIRPKGMLL
;
A
#
# COMPACT_ATOMS: atom_id res chain seq x y z
N MET A 1 2.55 23.20 -26.28
CA MET A 1 2.52 22.30 -25.12
C MET A 1 2.96 23.11 -23.91
N PRO A 2 2.30 22.97 -22.76
CA PRO A 2 2.71 23.69 -21.55
C PRO A 2 4.16 23.34 -21.17
N SER A 3 4.87 24.27 -20.55
CA SER A 3 6.19 24.00 -19.98
C SER A 3 6.10 22.97 -18.85
N ARG A 4 7.21 22.32 -18.49
CA ARG A 4 7.24 21.38 -17.34
C ARG A 4 6.88 22.08 -16.02
N GLU A 5 7.25 23.36 -15.87
CA GLU A 5 6.86 24.14 -14.70
C GLU A 5 5.34 24.36 -14.65
N GLU A 6 4.70 24.66 -15.80
CA GLU A 6 3.24 24.78 -15.90
C GLU A 6 2.54 23.45 -15.61
N GLN A 7 3.04 22.34 -16.17
CA GLN A 7 2.47 21.00 -15.96
C GLN A 7 2.49 20.58 -14.48
N TYR A 8 3.51 20.99 -13.74
CA TYR A 8 3.72 20.61 -12.34
C TYR A 8 3.52 21.75 -11.34
N ASN A 9 2.84 22.83 -11.75
CA ASN A 9 2.74 24.05 -10.96
C ASN A 9 2.19 23.82 -9.54
N SER A 10 1.15 23.00 -9.37
CA SER A 10 0.58 22.70 -8.05
C SER A 10 1.61 22.08 -7.07
N MET A 11 2.47 21.18 -7.56
CA MET A 11 3.55 20.59 -6.77
C MET A 11 4.60 21.64 -6.40
N LEU A 12 4.96 22.50 -7.35
CA LEU A 12 5.94 23.57 -7.15
C LEU A 12 5.43 24.63 -6.17
N GLU A 13 4.16 25.05 -6.26
CA GLU A 13 3.53 25.98 -5.32
C GLU A 13 3.50 25.40 -3.90
N SER A 14 3.15 24.12 -3.76
CA SER A 14 3.19 23.44 -2.46
C SER A 14 4.61 23.47 -1.86
N ALA A 15 5.63 23.14 -2.66
CA ALA A 15 7.02 23.15 -2.22
C ALA A 15 7.52 24.56 -1.87
N HIS A 16 7.20 25.56 -2.69
CA HIS A 16 7.54 26.95 -2.43
C HIS A 16 6.95 27.41 -1.10
N ASN A 17 5.65 27.17 -0.88
CA ASN A 17 4.97 27.51 0.37
C ASN A 17 5.57 26.80 1.59
N PHE A 18 5.91 25.51 1.44
CA PHE A 18 6.53 24.72 2.51
C PHE A 18 7.91 25.28 2.91
N LEU A 19 8.77 25.58 1.93
CA LEU A 19 10.10 26.12 2.16
C LEU A 19 10.05 27.55 2.72
N PHE A 20 9.20 28.41 2.15
CA PHE A 20 8.99 29.78 2.63
C PHE A 20 8.54 29.81 4.10
N ARG A 21 7.61 28.91 4.48
CA ARG A 21 7.11 28.80 5.85
C ARG A 21 8.06 28.05 6.81
N LYS A 22 9.16 27.51 6.32
CA LYS A 22 10.10 26.65 7.09
C LYS A 22 9.36 25.51 7.81
N ALA A 23 8.36 24.93 7.14
CA ALA A 23 7.47 23.94 7.73
C ALA A 23 8.21 22.64 8.07
N LYS A 24 7.63 21.86 9.00
CA LYS A 24 8.16 20.55 9.38
C LYS A 24 7.63 19.47 8.43
N PRO A 25 8.48 18.52 7.99
CA PRO A 25 8.01 17.39 7.18
C PRO A 25 6.97 16.55 7.91
N LEU A 26 5.99 16.04 7.18
CA LEU A 26 5.04 15.06 7.71
C LEU A 26 5.75 13.73 8.01
N LYS A 27 5.20 12.95 8.96
CA LYS A 27 5.61 11.55 9.12
C LYS A 27 5.10 10.74 7.92
N GLY A 28 6.01 10.06 7.23
CA GLY A 28 5.65 9.26 6.05
C GLY A 28 4.74 8.09 6.37
N SER A 29 3.85 7.77 5.42
CA SER A 29 3.06 6.54 5.42
C SER A 29 3.25 5.77 4.13
N ALA A 30 3.21 4.44 4.22
CA ALA A 30 3.27 3.57 3.05
C ALA A 30 1.95 3.59 2.27
N LEU A 31 1.96 2.99 1.08
CA LEU A 31 0.75 2.47 0.45
C LEU A 31 0.19 1.35 1.34
N ASN A 32 -1.12 1.12 1.25
CA ASN A 32 -1.70 0.03 2.02
C ASN A 32 -1.19 -1.33 1.50
N SER A 33 -1.20 -2.35 2.37
CA SER A 33 -0.64 -3.66 2.02
C SER A 33 -1.35 -4.31 0.81
N ALA A 34 -2.65 -4.07 0.63
CA ALA A 34 -3.41 -4.62 -0.49
C ALA A 34 -2.94 -4.04 -1.83
N GLN A 35 -2.68 -2.74 -1.91
CA GLN A 35 -2.13 -2.08 -3.09
C GLN A 35 -0.72 -2.56 -3.41
N HIS A 36 0.13 -2.70 -2.38
CA HIS A 36 1.49 -3.22 -2.57
C HIS A 36 1.47 -4.67 -3.08
N ASN A 37 0.65 -5.52 -2.45
CA ASN A 37 0.47 -6.91 -2.88
C ASN A 37 -0.04 -6.98 -4.32
N TYR A 38 -1.04 -6.17 -4.68
CA TYR A 38 -1.59 -6.14 -6.04
C TYR A 38 -0.52 -5.82 -7.08
N ILE A 39 0.33 -4.80 -6.83
CA ILE A 39 1.42 -4.43 -7.73
C ILE A 39 2.41 -5.58 -7.92
N VAL A 40 2.77 -6.27 -6.82
CA VAL A 40 3.72 -7.40 -6.84
C VAL A 40 3.13 -8.59 -7.61
N ILE A 41 1.91 -9.01 -7.28
CA ILE A 41 1.21 -10.15 -7.91
C ILE A 41 0.96 -9.88 -9.40
N SER A 42 0.73 -8.62 -9.78
CA SER A 42 0.56 -8.21 -11.18
C SER A 42 1.88 -8.19 -11.98
N GLY A 43 2.99 -8.68 -11.43
CA GLY A 43 4.30 -8.68 -12.08
C GLY A 43 4.89 -7.28 -12.22
N GLY A 44 4.62 -6.41 -11.24
CA GLY A 44 5.10 -5.03 -11.24
C GLY A 44 6.61 -4.93 -11.34
N LYS A 45 7.10 -3.98 -12.13
CA LYS A 45 8.53 -3.72 -12.32
C LYS A 45 8.91 -2.35 -11.80
N CYS A 46 10.11 -2.24 -11.24
CA CYS A 46 10.64 -0.96 -10.78
C CYS A 46 10.79 0.00 -11.97
N LEU A 47 10.28 1.20 -11.79
CA LEU A 47 10.21 2.20 -12.85
C LEU A 47 11.57 2.61 -13.42
N HIS A 48 12.61 2.60 -12.57
CA HIS A 48 13.96 3.04 -12.93
C HIS A 48 14.86 1.93 -13.48
N CYS A 49 14.82 0.73 -12.88
CA CYS A 49 15.76 -0.34 -13.21
C CYS A 49 15.10 -1.60 -13.78
N GLY A 50 13.77 -1.65 -13.87
CA GLY A 50 13.03 -2.76 -14.48
C GLY A 50 13.04 -4.07 -13.71
N VAL A 51 13.67 -4.12 -12.53
CA VAL A 51 13.64 -5.33 -11.69
C VAL A 51 12.20 -5.64 -11.28
N ASN A 52 11.85 -6.94 -11.27
CA ASN A 52 10.57 -7.39 -10.75
C ASN A 52 10.45 -7.01 -9.26
N LEU A 53 9.34 -6.39 -8.91
CA LEU A 53 9.03 -5.99 -7.55
C LEU A 53 8.50 -7.19 -6.78
N THR A 54 9.03 -7.35 -5.56
CA THR A 54 8.56 -8.31 -4.56
C THR A 54 8.32 -7.56 -3.26
N LEU A 55 7.54 -8.13 -2.35
CA LEU A 55 7.34 -7.53 -1.01
C LEU A 55 8.66 -7.34 -0.25
N LYS A 56 9.66 -8.17 -0.54
CA LYS A 56 10.99 -8.11 0.09
C LYS A 56 11.90 -7.05 -0.51
N ASN A 57 11.81 -6.76 -1.81
CA ASN A 57 12.76 -5.87 -2.49
C ASN A 57 12.21 -4.47 -2.80
N SER A 58 10.96 -4.19 -2.44
CA SER A 58 10.29 -2.93 -2.78
C SER A 58 9.70 -2.24 -1.56
N ASN A 59 9.47 -0.94 -1.70
CA ASN A 59 8.84 -0.11 -0.68
C ASN A 59 8.05 1.03 -1.35
N THR A 60 7.24 1.72 -0.54
CA THR A 60 6.58 2.96 -0.97
C THR A 60 7.57 4.10 -0.98
N GLU A 61 7.53 4.89 -2.04
CA GLU A 61 8.25 6.14 -2.18
C GLU A 61 7.29 7.29 -2.47
N HIS A 62 7.64 8.51 -2.05
CA HIS A 62 6.92 9.73 -2.38
C HIS A 62 7.48 10.34 -3.67
N ILE A 63 6.60 10.85 -4.54
CA ILE A 63 7.03 11.50 -5.80
C ILE A 63 7.54 12.90 -5.46
N HIS A 64 6.72 13.67 -4.76
CA HIS A 64 7.07 14.89 -4.07
C HIS A 64 7.52 14.53 -2.66
N ASP A 65 8.81 14.66 -2.36
CA ASP A 65 9.38 14.38 -1.05
C ASP A 65 8.70 15.16 0.07
N LEU A 66 8.40 14.49 1.19
CA LEU A 66 7.82 15.14 2.38
C LEU A 66 8.74 16.23 2.95
N ALA A 67 10.06 16.09 2.76
CA ALA A 67 11.06 17.08 3.16
C ALA A 67 10.99 18.38 2.34
N LEU A 68 10.24 18.38 1.23
CA LEU A 68 10.03 19.50 0.33
C LEU A 68 8.55 19.89 0.22
N GLY A 69 7.68 19.43 1.12
CA GLY A 69 6.25 19.79 1.13
C GLY A 69 5.32 18.77 0.47
N GLY A 70 5.80 17.55 0.22
CA GLY A 70 4.96 16.46 -0.24
C GLY A 70 3.85 16.07 0.72
N SER A 71 2.85 15.36 0.19
CA SER A 71 1.70 14.87 0.95
C SER A 71 1.73 13.34 1.16
N ASN A 72 0.93 12.84 2.10
CA ASN A 72 0.72 11.40 2.31
C ASN A 72 -0.43 10.81 1.47
N TYR A 73 -1.00 11.59 0.55
CA TYR A 73 -2.04 11.13 -0.36
C TYR A 73 -1.50 10.09 -1.34
N VAL A 74 -2.39 9.24 -1.84
CA VAL A 74 -2.01 8.08 -2.66
C VAL A 74 -1.40 8.50 -4.00
N GLU A 75 -1.85 9.64 -4.54
CA GLU A 75 -1.38 10.27 -5.78
C GLU A 75 0.07 10.75 -5.68
N ASN A 76 0.58 10.92 -4.46
CA ASN A 76 1.98 11.25 -4.22
C ASN A 76 2.85 10.02 -3.95
N LYS A 77 2.34 8.80 -4.12
CA LYS A 77 3.04 7.57 -3.76
C LYS A 77 3.26 6.67 -4.97
N ILE A 78 4.35 5.92 -4.94
CA ILE A 78 4.68 4.85 -5.92
C ILE A 78 5.29 3.65 -5.18
N ILE A 79 5.35 2.50 -5.85
CA ILE A 79 6.19 1.38 -5.41
C ILE A 79 7.42 1.29 -6.31
N ILE A 80 8.61 1.29 -5.72
CA ILE A 80 9.88 1.08 -6.42
C ILE A 80 10.75 0.10 -5.65
N CYS A 81 11.82 -0.40 -6.29
CA CYS A 81 12.77 -1.24 -5.57
C CYS A 81 13.58 -0.39 -4.58
N ARG A 82 14.00 -1.02 -3.48
CA ARG A 82 14.74 -0.34 -2.39
C ARG A 82 16.02 0.32 -2.88
N ASN A 83 16.73 -0.29 -3.82
CA ASN A 83 17.96 0.29 -4.38
C ASN A 83 17.70 1.58 -5.16
N CYS A 84 16.61 1.64 -5.95
CA CYS A 84 16.27 2.86 -6.68
C CYS A 84 15.67 3.93 -5.76
N ASN A 85 14.98 3.53 -4.70
CA ASN A 85 14.56 4.44 -3.65
C ASN A 85 15.78 5.11 -2.98
N GLU A 86 16.73 4.30 -2.52
CA GLU A 86 17.96 4.79 -1.92
C GLU A 86 18.73 5.71 -2.89
N ALA A 87 18.80 5.34 -4.17
CA ALA A 87 19.40 6.19 -5.19
C ALA A 87 18.69 7.53 -5.38
N ARG A 88 17.35 7.60 -5.30
CA ARG A 88 16.60 8.88 -5.33
C ARG A 88 16.94 9.74 -4.12
N ASN A 89 16.97 9.16 -2.92
CA ASN A 89 17.35 9.88 -1.71
C ASN A 89 18.80 10.42 -1.79
N LEU A 90 19.75 9.60 -2.24
CA LEU A 90 21.14 10.02 -2.46
C LEU A 90 21.25 11.11 -3.55
N THR A 91 20.43 11.03 -4.61
CA THR A 91 20.35 12.05 -5.65
C THR A 91 19.89 13.37 -5.07
N MET A 92 18.82 13.37 -4.25
CA MET A 92 18.36 14.57 -3.55
C MET A 92 19.46 15.18 -2.70
N GLN A 93 20.16 14.37 -1.89
CA GLN A 93 21.21 14.85 -1.00
C GLN A 93 22.41 15.42 -1.75
N ARG A 94 22.83 14.79 -2.85
CA ARG A 94 23.91 15.30 -3.70
C ARG A 94 23.49 16.55 -4.46
N TYR A 95 22.25 16.62 -4.93
CA TYR A 95 21.78 17.70 -5.78
C TYR A 95 21.23 18.91 -5.03
N LEU A 96 20.70 18.76 -3.81
CA LEU A 96 20.15 19.85 -3.01
C LEU A 96 20.96 20.13 -1.73
N GLY A 97 21.86 19.23 -1.35
CA GLY A 97 22.58 19.27 -0.07
C GLY A 97 21.85 18.48 1.02
N THR A 98 22.28 18.69 2.27
CA THR A 98 21.63 18.05 3.42
C THR A 98 20.46 18.90 3.94
N PRO A 99 19.40 18.28 4.51
CA PRO A 99 18.35 19.00 5.21
C PRO A 99 18.93 19.90 6.33
N SER A 100 18.28 21.01 6.70
CA SER A 100 16.96 21.48 6.26
C SER A 100 17.02 22.36 5.01
N TYR A 101 16.29 21.97 3.96
CA TYR A 101 16.35 22.60 2.63
C TYR A 101 15.91 24.07 2.57
N TRP A 102 15.11 24.53 3.54
CA TRP A 102 14.71 25.94 3.64
C TRP A 102 15.90 26.89 3.88
N ARG A 103 17.04 26.40 4.37
CA ARG A 103 18.22 27.24 4.63
C ARG A 103 18.84 27.82 3.35
N GLY A 104 18.71 27.11 2.23
CA GLY A 104 19.17 27.59 0.92
C GLY A 104 18.13 28.41 0.17
N PHE A 105 16.90 28.50 0.67
CA PHE A 105 15.78 29.17 -0.02
C PHE A 105 15.78 30.68 0.28
N PRO A 106 15.51 31.56 -0.72
CA PRO A 106 15.12 31.25 -2.10
C PRO A 106 16.30 30.99 -3.06
N GLY A 107 17.56 31.18 -2.63
CA GLY A 107 18.74 31.09 -3.50
C GLY A 107 18.95 29.75 -4.22
N ASN A 108 18.38 28.65 -3.72
CA ASN A 108 18.41 27.32 -4.35
C ASN A 108 17.09 26.90 -5.02
N TRP A 109 16.12 27.81 -5.17
CA TRP A 109 14.77 27.45 -5.64
C TRP A 109 14.77 26.77 -7.01
N ASP A 110 15.58 27.26 -7.96
CA ASP A 110 15.67 26.64 -9.28
C ASP A 110 16.16 25.18 -9.24
N ARG A 111 17.06 24.84 -8.30
CA ARG A 111 17.49 23.45 -8.08
C ARG A 111 16.34 22.62 -7.50
N VAL A 112 15.59 23.16 -6.54
CA VAL A 112 14.43 22.46 -5.98
C VAL A 112 13.39 22.18 -7.08
N LYS A 113 13.07 23.17 -7.93
CA LYS A 113 12.15 22.98 -9.08
C LYS A 113 12.62 21.85 -9.98
N LYS A 114 13.88 21.90 -10.43
CA LYS A 114 14.47 20.87 -11.30
C LYS A 114 14.37 19.47 -10.69
N TYR A 115 14.73 19.31 -9.42
CA TYR A 115 14.66 18.03 -8.72
C TYR A 115 13.21 17.50 -8.62
N LEU A 116 12.26 18.35 -8.26
CA LEU A 116 10.84 17.95 -8.16
C LEU A 116 10.26 17.57 -9.52
N ILE A 117 10.54 18.37 -10.56
CA ILE A 117 10.13 18.07 -11.94
C ILE A 117 10.74 16.75 -12.39
N TRP A 118 12.03 16.52 -12.12
CA TRP A 118 12.70 15.26 -12.44
C TRP A 118 12.03 14.04 -11.78
N ASN A 119 11.67 14.14 -10.50
CA ASN A 119 10.91 13.09 -9.81
C ASN A 119 9.56 12.83 -10.49
N ALA A 120 8.83 13.89 -10.84
CA ALA A 120 7.49 13.76 -11.42
C ALA A 120 7.53 13.19 -12.85
N ILE A 121 8.36 13.74 -13.74
CA ILE A 121 8.45 13.27 -15.14
C ILE A 121 8.93 11.82 -15.23
N THR A 122 9.85 11.41 -14.35
CA THR A 122 10.35 10.03 -14.37
C THR A 122 9.30 9.02 -13.95
N VAL A 123 8.34 9.43 -13.14
CA VAL A 123 7.19 8.61 -12.71
C VAL A 123 6.05 8.65 -13.73
N ASP A 124 5.76 9.83 -14.27
CA ASP A 124 4.59 10.03 -15.12
C ASP A 124 4.82 9.57 -16.56
N GLU A 125 6.06 9.67 -17.07
CA GLU A 125 6.33 9.48 -18.50
C GLU A 125 7.42 8.45 -18.79
N GLY A 126 8.26 8.14 -17.81
CA GLY A 126 9.32 7.17 -17.97
C GLY A 126 10.63 7.61 -17.36
N HIS A 127 11.42 6.66 -16.88
CA HIS A 127 12.79 6.93 -16.44
C HIS A 127 13.62 7.73 -17.46
N TYR A 128 13.43 7.49 -18.77
CA TYR A 128 14.13 8.18 -19.84
C TYR A 128 13.79 9.67 -19.96
N CYS A 129 12.57 10.10 -19.57
CA CYS A 129 12.17 11.51 -19.58
C CYS A 129 12.98 12.33 -18.56
N GLY A 130 13.59 11.68 -17.57
CA GLY A 130 14.52 12.32 -16.65
C GLY A 130 15.66 13.06 -17.35
N LYS A 131 16.06 12.67 -18.58
CA LYS A 131 17.11 13.34 -19.37
C LYS A 131 16.81 14.82 -19.67
N GLU A 132 15.55 15.24 -19.63
CA GLU A 132 15.18 16.65 -19.76
C GLU A 132 15.76 17.50 -18.62
N ILE A 133 15.94 16.90 -17.44
CA ILE A 133 16.62 17.51 -16.30
C ILE A 133 17.97 16.81 -16.12
N SER A 134 18.87 17.09 -17.07
CA SER A 134 20.12 16.33 -17.26
C SER A 134 21.04 16.29 -16.04
N ASP A 135 21.15 17.39 -15.30
CA ASP A 135 21.99 17.50 -14.11
C ASP A 135 21.53 16.57 -12.98
N VAL A 136 20.23 16.54 -12.69
CA VAL A 136 19.65 15.62 -11.70
C VAL A 136 19.75 14.17 -12.18
N HIS A 137 19.42 13.92 -13.46
CA HIS A 137 19.38 12.57 -14.01
C HIS A 137 20.76 11.92 -14.09
N GLN A 138 21.81 12.67 -14.43
CA GLN A 138 23.18 12.14 -14.45
C GLN A 138 23.65 11.74 -13.05
N ILE A 139 23.29 12.49 -12.00
CA ILE A 139 23.60 12.12 -10.61
C ILE A 139 22.92 10.79 -10.27
N PHE A 140 21.63 10.66 -10.58
CA PHE A 140 20.90 9.41 -10.34
C PHE A 140 21.51 8.22 -11.09
N GLU A 141 21.80 8.39 -12.39
CA GLU A 141 22.45 7.37 -13.23
C GLU A 141 23.81 6.94 -12.68
N SER A 142 24.60 7.87 -12.13
CA SER A 142 25.90 7.57 -11.54
C SER A 142 25.79 6.66 -10.30
N ILE A 143 24.66 6.73 -9.58
CA ILE A 143 24.44 5.96 -8.36
C ILE A 143 23.99 4.53 -8.69
N ILE A 144 23.11 4.36 -9.68
CA ILE A 144 22.50 3.04 -9.99
C ILE A 144 23.38 2.12 -10.86
N SER A 145 24.55 2.59 -11.30
CA SER A 145 25.64 1.86 -11.97
C SER A 145 25.30 0.45 -12.49
N GLY A 146 24.78 0.38 -13.72
CA GLY A 146 24.72 -0.87 -14.52
C GLY A 146 23.36 -1.57 -14.64
N ARG A 147 22.34 -1.18 -13.87
CA ARG A 147 20.97 -1.73 -14.01
C ARG A 147 20.03 -0.75 -14.71
N ARG A 148 20.24 -0.59 -16.01
CA ARG A 148 19.48 0.36 -16.84
C ARG A 148 18.32 -0.32 -17.55
N THR A 149 17.15 0.31 -17.54
CA THR A 149 16.15 0.07 -18.58
C THR A 149 16.24 1.16 -19.65
N LYS A 150 16.37 0.76 -20.92
CA LYS A 150 16.37 1.71 -22.05
C LYS A 150 14.97 2.29 -22.33
N ARG A 151 13.92 1.70 -21.75
CA ARG A 151 12.50 2.04 -21.90
C ARG A 151 11.78 1.86 -20.56
N PRO A 152 10.63 2.52 -20.34
CA PRO A 152 9.79 2.19 -19.19
C PRO A 152 9.50 0.68 -19.22
N PRO A 153 9.58 -0.02 -18.08
CA PRO A 153 9.16 -1.42 -18.04
C PRO A 153 7.68 -1.51 -18.42
N GLU A 154 7.31 -2.49 -19.25
CA GLU A 154 5.92 -2.69 -19.71
C GLU A 154 4.90 -2.79 -18.56
N ASN A 155 5.35 -3.26 -17.38
CA ASN A 155 4.52 -3.42 -16.18
C ASN A 155 4.99 -2.54 -15.01
N TRP A 156 5.40 -1.29 -15.28
CA TRP A 156 5.62 -0.32 -14.21
C TRP A 156 4.29 0.30 -13.73
N PHE A 157 4.22 0.72 -12.47
CA PHE A 157 3.02 1.33 -11.90
C PHE A 157 3.32 2.79 -11.56
N GLY A 158 2.52 3.71 -12.11
CA GLY A 158 2.59 5.14 -11.83
C GLY A 158 2.00 5.52 -10.47
N ARG A 159 1.58 6.77 -10.35
CA ARG A 159 1.02 7.36 -9.12
C ARG A 159 -0.08 6.49 -8.50
N GLY A 160 0.02 6.25 -7.19
CA GLY A 160 -0.99 5.57 -6.39
C GLY A 160 -1.29 4.11 -6.73
N GLY A 161 -0.52 3.48 -7.63
CA GLY A 161 -0.77 2.09 -8.05
C GLY A 161 -1.96 1.91 -8.98
N ILE A 162 -2.51 2.99 -9.56
CA ILE A 162 -3.55 2.94 -10.60
C ILE A 162 -3.10 3.80 -11.78
N THR A 163 -2.55 3.15 -12.80
CA THR A 163 -2.73 3.41 -14.24
C THR A 163 -1.69 2.62 -15.03
N ARG A 164 -2.14 1.66 -15.84
CA ARG A 164 -1.43 1.31 -17.08
C ARG A 164 -1.48 2.56 -17.96
N ILE A 165 -0.34 3.14 -18.32
CA ILE A 165 -0.32 4.19 -19.34
C ILE A 165 -0.50 3.52 -20.70
N THR A 166 -1.75 3.59 -21.21
CA THR A 166 -2.28 3.27 -22.56
C THR A 166 -2.31 1.78 -22.97
N SER A 167 -3.35 1.18 -23.57
CA SER A 167 -4.62 1.62 -24.16
C SER A 167 -5.69 0.50 -24.07
N ASN A 168 -6.96 0.87 -23.84
CA ASN A 168 -8.19 0.08 -23.98
C ASN A 168 -8.46 -1.14 -23.04
N PRO A 169 -9.75 -1.48 -22.79
CA PRO A 169 -10.28 -1.45 -21.44
C PRO A 169 -10.57 -2.81 -20.79
N ARG A 170 -10.48 -2.77 -19.45
CA ARG A 170 -11.13 -3.61 -18.42
C ARG A 170 -11.30 -5.11 -18.70
N ARG A 171 -10.40 -5.92 -18.14
CA ARG A 171 -10.74 -7.27 -17.67
C ARG A 171 -11.26 -7.17 -16.23
N TYR A 172 -12.53 -7.48 -16.04
CA TYR A 172 -13.18 -7.54 -14.74
C TYR A 172 -12.85 -8.87 -14.07
N GLY A 173 -12.23 -8.82 -12.89
CA GLY A 173 -11.92 -9.99 -12.07
C GLY A 173 -13.16 -10.52 -11.33
N PHE A 174 -13.09 -11.81 -10.96
CA PHE A 174 -14.13 -12.63 -10.35
C PHE A 174 -14.89 -11.97 -9.17
N PHE A 175 -14.24 -11.13 -8.36
CA PHE A 175 -14.86 -10.46 -7.21
C PHE A 175 -15.89 -9.38 -7.56
N ILE A 176 -15.81 -8.72 -8.73
CA ILE A 176 -16.84 -7.74 -9.13
C ILE A 176 -18.15 -8.46 -9.52
N ARG A 177 -18.06 -9.67 -10.07
CA ARG A 177 -19.24 -10.50 -10.40
C ARG A 177 -20.02 -10.96 -9.15
N PHE A 178 -19.35 -11.06 -8.00
CA PHE A 178 -19.99 -11.37 -6.73
C PHE A 178 -20.81 -10.17 -6.19
N PHE A 179 -20.25 -8.96 -6.29
CA PHE A 179 -20.94 -7.72 -5.89
C PHE A 179 -22.14 -7.39 -6.79
N ASP A 180 -22.03 -7.53 -8.11
CA ASP A 180 -23.15 -7.25 -9.03
C ASP A 180 -24.35 -8.19 -8.80
N LYS A 181 -24.09 -9.44 -8.36
CA LYS A 181 -25.11 -10.43 -8.01
C LYS A 181 -25.78 -10.14 -6.66
N LEU A 182 -25.05 -9.52 -5.71
CA LEU A 182 -25.58 -9.15 -4.40
C LEU A 182 -26.45 -7.87 -4.46
N PHE A 183 -26.24 -7.01 -5.45
CA PHE A 183 -26.94 -5.71 -5.58
C PHE A 183 -27.81 -5.56 -6.83
N GLY A 184 -28.04 -6.64 -7.60
CA GLY A 184 -29.07 -6.68 -8.64
C GLY A 184 -28.79 -5.88 -9.92
N PHE A 185 -27.53 -5.55 -10.21
CA PHE A 185 -27.19 -4.90 -11.47
C PHE A 185 -27.18 -5.92 -12.62
N LYS A 186 -28.04 -5.73 -13.63
CA LYS A 186 -28.07 -6.57 -14.85
C LYS A 186 -27.10 -6.02 -15.90
N PRO A 187 -26.00 -6.72 -16.23
CA PRO A 187 -25.13 -6.32 -17.33
C PRO A 187 -25.78 -6.65 -18.68
N THR A 188 -25.61 -5.76 -19.65
CA THR A 188 -26.11 -5.91 -21.03
C THR A 188 -25.29 -6.96 -21.77
N ASN A 189 -25.97 -7.94 -22.39
CA ASN A 189 -25.37 -9.06 -23.13
C ASN A 189 -24.49 -8.58 -24.29
N ILE A 190 -23.20 -8.92 -24.25
CA ILE A 190 -22.32 -8.88 -25.42
C ILE A 190 -21.60 -10.23 -25.48
N GLN A 191 -21.80 -10.97 -26.58
CA GLN A 191 -21.10 -12.22 -26.86
C GLN A 191 -19.68 -11.91 -27.35
N ILE A 192 -18.68 -12.60 -26.79
CA ILE A 192 -17.29 -12.54 -27.25
C ILE A 192 -16.84 -13.97 -27.60
N PRO A 193 -16.11 -14.19 -28.72
CA PRO A 193 -15.79 -15.52 -29.22
C PRO A 193 -14.75 -16.24 -28.36
N GLN A 194 -14.85 -17.56 -28.27
CA GLN A 194 -13.82 -18.41 -27.67
C GLN A 194 -12.64 -18.57 -28.63
N VAL A 195 -11.43 -18.38 -28.12
CA VAL A 195 -10.19 -18.77 -28.79
C VAL A 195 -9.58 -19.90 -27.98
N GLU A 196 -9.59 -21.08 -28.58
CA GLU A 196 -8.82 -22.25 -28.13
C GLU A 196 -7.32 -21.97 -28.25
N ASN A 197 -6.54 -22.45 -27.27
CA ASN A 197 -5.24 -23.09 -27.51
C ASN A 197 -4.72 -23.77 -26.22
N ASN A 198 -4.90 -25.09 -26.18
CA ASN A 198 -3.89 -26.15 -25.98
C ASN A 198 -2.41 -25.63 -25.95
N THR A 199 -1.45 -26.01 -25.09
CA THR A 199 -1.25 -27.12 -24.13
C THR A 199 -0.06 -26.78 -23.20
N LYS A 200 -0.18 -27.16 -21.90
CA LYS A 200 0.79 -27.59 -20.84
C LYS A 200 2.31 -27.43 -21.08
N VAL A 201 3.14 -27.06 -20.09
CA VAL A 201 3.42 -27.82 -18.85
C VAL A 201 3.60 -26.90 -17.63
N GLU A 202 3.02 -27.37 -16.53
CA GLU A 202 2.94 -26.81 -15.18
C GLU A 202 4.29 -26.84 -14.42
N GLU A 203 4.62 -25.76 -13.74
CA GLU A 203 5.09 -25.80 -12.35
C GLU A 203 4.27 -24.74 -11.59
N GLU A 204 3.08 -25.15 -11.13
CA GLU A 204 2.27 -24.39 -10.19
C GLU A 204 2.98 -24.42 -8.82
N VAL A 205 3.58 -23.30 -8.43
CA VAL A 205 3.78 -23.03 -7.00
C VAL A 205 2.46 -22.48 -6.47
N ASN A 206 1.70 -23.41 -5.89
CA ASN A 206 0.38 -23.23 -5.30
C ASN A 206 0.46 -22.29 -4.08
N GLU A 207 0.13 -21.00 -4.25
CA GLU A 207 -0.02 -20.04 -3.13
C GLU A 207 -1.32 -20.25 -2.32
N ASN A 208 -2.13 -21.27 -2.65
CA ASN A 208 -3.25 -21.72 -1.81
C ASN A 208 -2.84 -22.76 -0.74
N GLN A 209 -1.56 -22.90 -0.45
CA GLN A 209 -1.07 -23.63 0.72
C GLN A 209 -0.23 -22.71 1.62
N ILE A 210 -0.89 -21.76 2.29
CA ILE A 210 -0.55 -21.58 3.69
C ILE A 210 -1.32 -22.68 4.38
N ASP A 211 -0.62 -23.70 4.87
CA ASP A 211 -1.18 -24.76 5.71
C ASP A 211 -2.17 -24.16 6.72
N ASP A 212 -3.45 -24.38 6.43
CA ASP A 212 -4.61 -24.12 7.27
C ASP A 212 -4.72 -25.17 8.41
N GLU A 213 -3.63 -25.92 8.65
CA GLU A 213 -3.52 -26.98 9.66
C GLU A 213 -2.65 -26.59 10.85
N ARG A 214 -2.28 -25.32 11.02
CA ARG A 214 -2.01 -24.85 12.39
C ARG A 214 -3.34 -24.55 13.04
N GLY A 215 -4.07 -25.61 13.39
CA GLY A 215 -5.13 -25.52 14.38
C GLY A 215 -4.54 -24.80 15.58
N LEU A 216 -4.91 -23.52 15.74
CA LEU A 216 -4.56 -22.79 16.95
C LEU A 216 -5.13 -23.63 18.10
N GLY A 217 -4.31 -24.01 19.07
CA GLY A 217 -4.76 -24.93 20.11
C GLY A 217 -5.96 -24.38 20.88
N ASP A 218 -6.64 -25.21 21.67
CA ASP A 218 -7.77 -24.80 22.51
C ASP A 218 -7.43 -23.57 23.38
N GLU A 219 -6.16 -23.39 23.73
CA GLU A 219 -5.65 -22.22 24.45
C GLU A 219 -5.92 -20.88 23.76
N PHE A 220 -6.07 -20.85 22.43
CA PHE A 220 -6.44 -19.67 21.66
C PHE A 220 -7.96 -19.51 21.57
N TYR A 221 -8.67 -20.60 21.24
CA TYR A 221 -10.11 -20.56 20.98
C TYR A 221 -10.94 -20.40 22.25
N SER A 222 -10.63 -21.16 23.30
CA SER A 222 -11.42 -21.20 24.54
C SER A 222 -11.58 -19.82 25.18
N PRO A 223 -10.52 -19.02 25.44
CA PRO A 223 -10.70 -17.71 26.06
C PRO A 223 -11.56 -16.75 25.25
N ILE A 224 -11.46 -16.78 23.92
CA ILE A 224 -12.22 -15.89 23.06
C ILE A 224 -13.69 -16.36 22.99
N ASN A 225 -13.93 -17.66 22.83
CA ASN A 225 -15.27 -18.23 22.80
C ASN A 225 -16.00 -18.06 24.13
N ASP A 226 -15.32 -18.24 25.26
CA ASP A 226 -15.92 -18.02 26.58
C ASP A 226 -16.37 -16.57 26.75
N VAL A 227 -15.55 -15.61 26.31
CA VAL A 227 -15.95 -14.19 26.35
C VAL A 227 -17.13 -13.94 25.40
N ILE A 228 -17.14 -14.53 24.19
CA ILE A 228 -18.25 -14.41 23.24
C ILE A 228 -19.55 -14.96 23.84
N SER A 229 -19.51 -16.16 24.43
CA SER A 229 -20.66 -16.84 25.01
C SER A 229 -21.26 -16.11 26.22
N ASN A 230 -20.49 -15.25 26.89
CA ASN A 230 -20.93 -14.43 28.01
C ASN A 230 -21.38 -13.01 27.59
N LEU A 231 -21.42 -12.67 26.29
CA LEU A 231 -21.97 -11.39 25.85
C LEU A 231 -23.50 -11.40 25.92
N GLU A 232 -24.06 -10.53 26.76
CA GLU A 232 -25.52 -10.34 26.89
C GLU A 232 -26.08 -9.31 25.91
N GLU A 233 -25.23 -8.60 25.17
CA GLU A 233 -25.64 -7.58 24.20
C GLU A 233 -24.57 -7.36 23.12
N GLU A 234 -24.92 -6.55 22.12
CA GLU A 234 -23.95 -6.06 21.15
C GLU A 234 -22.98 -5.09 21.82
N VAL A 235 -21.67 -5.33 21.66
CA VAL A 235 -20.63 -4.53 22.29
C VAL A 235 -19.63 -3.99 21.26
N ARG A 236 -18.97 -2.88 21.58
CA ARG A 236 -17.88 -2.37 20.74
C ARG A 236 -16.70 -3.34 20.79
N LEU A 237 -15.99 -3.48 19.67
CA LEU A 237 -14.76 -4.29 19.60
C LEU A 237 -13.70 -3.88 20.65
N THR A 238 -13.65 -2.59 21.00
CA THR A 238 -12.77 -2.10 22.07
C THR A 238 -13.20 -2.60 23.45
N GLN A 239 -14.50 -2.69 23.71
CA GLN A 239 -15.04 -3.25 24.97
C GLN A 239 -14.84 -4.76 25.03
N PHE A 240 -15.07 -5.47 23.94
CA PHE A 240 -14.75 -6.90 23.86
C PHE A 240 -13.27 -7.18 24.16
N SER A 241 -12.36 -6.37 23.61
CA SER A 241 -10.93 -6.51 23.95
C SER A 241 -10.63 -6.22 25.42
N THR A 242 -11.47 -5.46 26.14
CA THR A 242 -11.35 -5.27 27.59
C THR A 242 -11.87 -6.51 28.32
N PHE A 243 -13.02 -7.06 27.92
CA PHE A 243 -13.54 -8.28 28.53
C PHE A 243 -12.59 -9.46 28.41
N LEU A 244 -11.91 -9.61 27.25
CA LEU A 244 -10.87 -10.63 27.11
C LEU A 244 -9.70 -10.39 28.06
N LYS A 245 -9.24 -9.14 28.25
CA LYS A 245 -8.17 -8.83 29.21
C LYS A 245 -8.56 -9.26 30.62
N ASP A 246 -9.76 -8.91 31.02
CA ASP A 246 -10.26 -9.16 32.37
C ASP A 246 -10.50 -10.67 32.59
N TYR A 247 -11.01 -11.38 31.58
CA TYR A 247 -11.11 -12.84 31.59
C TYR A 247 -9.74 -13.50 31.74
N LEU A 248 -8.71 -13.05 31.00
CA LEU A 248 -7.36 -13.60 31.11
C LEU A 248 -6.79 -13.40 32.53
N GLU A 249 -6.95 -12.20 33.08
CA GLU A 249 -6.49 -11.85 34.43
C GLU A 249 -7.17 -12.72 35.52
N VAL A 250 -8.49 -12.88 35.45
CA VAL A 250 -9.26 -13.74 36.38
C VAL A 250 -8.81 -15.20 36.30
N ASN A 251 -8.39 -15.67 35.13
CA ASN A 251 -7.89 -17.03 34.93
C ASN A 251 -6.37 -17.15 35.14
N GLY A 252 -5.72 -16.18 35.80
CA GLY A 252 -4.31 -16.23 36.16
C GLY A 252 -3.35 -16.11 34.97
N LYS A 253 -3.84 -15.64 33.81
CA LYS A 253 -3.04 -15.40 32.61
C LYS A 253 -2.63 -13.92 32.52
N GLU A 254 -1.62 -13.65 31.68
CA GLU A 254 -1.18 -12.28 31.40
C GLU A 254 -2.31 -11.44 30.80
N ARG A 255 -2.44 -10.20 31.26
CA ARG A 255 -3.48 -9.26 30.84
C ARG A 255 -3.19 -8.68 29.44
N LEU A 256 -3.55 -9.42 28.41
CA LEU A 256 -3.26 -9.09 27.00
C LEU A 256 -4.49 -8.53 26.27
N SER A 257 -4.31 -7.48 25.45
CA SER A 257 -5.36 -7.10 24.50
C SER A 257 -5.62 -8.21 23.48
N LEU A 258 -6.79 -8.22 22.82
CA LEU A 258 -7.08 -9.19 21.77
C LEU A 258 -5.98 -9.27 20.70
N ARG A 259 -5.36 -8.13 20.39
CA ARG A 259 -4.25 -8.07 19.45
C ARG A 259 -2.97 -8.72 19.97
N GLU A 260 -2.62 -8.46 21.23
CA GLU A 260 -1.43 -9.04 21.86
C GLU A 260 -1.61 -10.53 22.12
N PHE A 261 -2.78 -10.93 22.60
CA PHE A 261 -3.19 -12.31 22.76
C PHE A 261 -3.10 -13.05 21.43
N SER A 262 -3.70 -12.53 20.35
CA SER A 262 -3.56 -13.15 19.02
C SER A 262 -2.10 -13.34 18.59
N ARG A 263 -1.24 -12.35 18.88
CA ARG A 263 0.17 -12.40 18.52
C ARG A 263 0.97 -13.44 19.29
N SER A 264 0.59 -13.78 20.54
CA SER A 264 1.26 -14.85 21.29
C SER A 264 1.06 -16.21 20.63
N PHE A 265 0.02 -16.38 19.81
CA PHE A 265 -0.24 -17.57 19.01
C PHE A 265 0.27 -17.48 17.57
N GLY A 266 1.20 -16.56 17.29
CA GLY A 266 1.84 -16.43 15.97
C GLY A 266 1.01 -15.69 14.92
N ILE A 267 -0.12 -15.09 15.29
CA ILE A 267 -0.93 -14.30 14.35
C ILE A 267 -0.16 -13.04 13.92
N PRO A 268 -0.06 -12.74 12.60
CA PRO A 268 0.74 -11.62 12.12
C PRO A 268 0.30 -10.26 12.68
N LYS A 269 1.26 -9.43 13.10
CA LYS A 269 1.00 -8.06 13.62
C LYS A 269 0.22 -7.15 12.65
N SER A 270 0.29 -7.46 11.35
CA SER A 270 -0.38 -6.73 10.27
C SER A 270 -1.89 -7.02 10.23
N TRP A 271 -2.36 -8.09 10.86
CA TRP A 271 -3.78 -8.41 10.92
C TRP A 271 -4.50 -7.49 11.90
N SER A 272 -5.68 -7.03 11.51
CA SER A 272 -6.59 -6.31 12.39
C SER A 272 -7.32 -7.30 13.30
N CYS A 273 -7.78 -6.85 14.47
CA CYS A 273 -8.59 -7.69 15.34
C CYS A 273 -9.87 -8.18 14.64
N VAL A 274 -10.45 -7.35 13.77
CA VAL A 274 -11.61 -7.74 12.94
C VAL A 274 -11.25 -8.92 12.04
N LYS A 275 -10.12 -8.86 11.32
CA LYS A 275 -9.68 -9.96 10.46
C LYS A 275 -9.44 -11.26 11.24
N VAL A 276 -8.87 -11.16 12.44
CA VAL A 276 -8.66 -12.33 13.31
C VAL A 276 -10.01 -12.96 13.67
N LEU A 277 -10.94 -12.15 14.15
CA LEU A 277 -12.26 -12.59 14.55
C LEU A 277 -13.09 -13.13 13.36
N GLU A 278 -13.03 -12.49 12.20
CA GLU A 278 -13.68 -12.95 10.97
C GLU A 278 -13.11 -14.28 10.46
N LEU A 279 -11.81 -14.54 10.63
CA LEU A 279 -11.21 -15.77 10.12
C LEU A 279 -11.42 -16.96 11.06
N TYR A 280 -11.28 -16.74 12.37
CA TYR A 280 -11.25 -17.84 13.35
C TYR A 280 -12.56 -18.01 14.12
N PHE A 281 -13.47 -17.02 14.09
CA PHE A 281 -14.68 -17.00 14.91
C PHE A 281 -15.95 -16.62 14.11
N SER A 282 -15.93 -16.68 12.76
CA SER A 282 -17.09 -16.34 11.92
C SER A 282 -18.37 -17.13 12.21
N GLU A 283 -18.21 -18.31 12.81
CA GLU A 283 -19.35 -19.14 13.21
C GLU A 283 -19.98 -18.73 14.54
N ASN A 284 -19.30 -17.91 15.34
CA ASN A 284 -19.74 -17.55 16.69
C ASN A 284 -20.15 -16.08 16.82
N ILE A 285 -19.79 -15.20 15.88
CA ILE A 285 -20.06 -13.77 15.97
C ILE A 285 -20.60 -13.14 14.68
N ASP A 286 -21.44 -12.12 14.86
CA ASP A 286 -21.83 -11.16 13.84
C ASP A 286 -21.09 -9.83 14.03
N PHE A 287 -20.92 -9.08 12.94
CA PHE A 287 -20.32 -7.75 12.95
C PHE A 287 -21.31 -6.68 12.47
N ARG A 288 -21.31 -5.52 13.15
CA ARG A 288 -21.96 -4.30 12.68
C ARG A 288 -20.96 -3.14 12.64
N ARG A 289 -21.06 -2.28 11.63
CA ARG A 289 -20.19 -1.11 11.47
C ARG A 289 -21.02 0.17 11.48
N GLU A 290 -20.54 1.16 12.24
CA GLU A 290 -21.13 2.49 12.32
C GLU A 290 -20.02 3.53 12.24
N GLY A 291 -19.83 4.11 11.05
CA GLY A 291 -18.67 4.94 10.76
C GLY A 291 -17.35 4.17 10.92
N SER A 292 -16.48 4.66 11.81
CA SER A 292 -15.20 4.00 12.14
C SER A 292 -15.32 2.97 13.28
N ARG A 293 -16.50 2.81 13.89
CA ARG A 293 -16.73 1.91 15.02
C ARG A 293 -17.16 0.54 14.53
N VAL A 294 -16.64 -0.49 15.18
CA VAL A 294 -17.00 -1.90 14.93
C VAL A 294 -17.63 -2.43 16.20
N TYR A 295 -18.80 -3.04 16.03
CA TYR A 295 -19.56 -3.73 17.04
C TYR A 295 -19.60 -5.21 16.71
N ILE A 296 -19.62 -6.03 17.76
CA ILE A 296 -19.71 -7.47 17.66
C ILE A 296 -20.81 -7.98 18.59
N ARG A 297 -21.43 -9.10 18.22
CA ARG A 297 -22.41 -9.81 19.05
C ARG A 297 -22.34 -11.30 18.77
N PRO A 298 -22.81 -12.16 19.68
CA PRO A 298 -22.94 -13.60 19.41
C PRO A 298 -23.89 -13.86 18.24
N LYS A 299 -23.53 -14.82 17.39
CA LYS A 299 -24.37 -15.26 16.26
C LYS A 299 -25.65 -15.93 16.81
N GLY A 300 -26.80 -15.60 16.24
CA GLY A 300 -28.10 -16.13 16.69
C GLY A 300 -28.77 -15.32 17.81
N MET A 301 -28.16 -14.23 18.27
CA MET A 301 -28.79 -13.28 19.18
C MET A 301 -29.87 -12.47 18.45
N LEU A 302 -31.14 -12.63 18.82
CA LEU A 302 -32.25 -11.84 18.29
C LEU A 302 -32.19 -10.41 18.87
N LEU A 303 -32.40 -9.41 18.00
CA LEU A 303 -32.51 -7.99 18.37
C LEU A 303 -33.83 -7.69 19.10
#